data_AF-A6URL8-F1
#
_entry.id   AF-A6URL8-F1
#
_cell.length_a   1.000
_cell.length_b   1.000
_cell.length_c   1.000
_cell.angle_alpha   90.00
_cell.angle_beta   90.00
_cell.angle_gamma   90.00
#
_symmetry.space_group_name_H-M   'P 1'
#
loop_
_entity.id
_entity.type
_entity.pdbx_description
1 polymer ?
#
loop_
_entity_poly.entity_id
_entity_poly.type
_entity_poly.pdbx_seq_one_letter_code
_entity_poly.pdbx_strand_id
1 'polypeptide(L)'
;MNKLILLARKIENEILREKVISFIENPASTHSEIKESGISIKNSPASIKRHHKYEGGLIEHTASVVTLSLKIAEALRETYGIIPDSDLLISGAILHDLMKPQNYQTNNEKFDHVSDSNLEHLTLCVSELYKRDFPLNVIKVVASHHGEHGPVSPDSIEAWIIHYADNIDASLNDIAVKICQARAREFGIDDSAIYKKVTPLKAYEMRSKSGKDKLKEFLKEQLEITEE
;
A
#
# COMPACT_ATOMS: atom_id res chain seq x y z
N MET A 1 3.58 -9.13 7.20
CA MET A 1 5.02 -8.92 7.41
C MET A 1 5.85 -9.83 6.51
N ASN A 2 5.74 -11.16 6.63
CA ASN A 2 6.55 -12.12 5.84
C ASN A 2 6.60 -11.86 4.34
N LYS A 3 5.49 -11.45 3.71
CA LYS A 3 5.45 -11.13 2.26
C LYS A 3 6.44 -10.02 1.88
N LEU A 4 6.50 -8.93 2.67
CA LEU A 4 7.41 -7.82 2.40
C LEU A 4 8.86 -8.22 2.66
N ILE A 5 9.13 -9.01 3.70
CA ILE A 5 10.48 -9.52 3.99
C ILE A 5 10.97 -10.43 2.85
N LEU A 6 10.12 -11.31 2.31
CA LEU A 6 10.46 -12.15 1.17
C LEU A 6 10.76 -11.34 -0.09
N LEU A 7 10.06 -10.22 -0.29
CA LEU A 7 10.35 -9.28 -1.37
C LEU A 7 11.68 -8.54 -1.13
N ALA A 8 11.91 -8.04 0.08
CA ALA A 8 13.16 -7.36 0.45
C ALA A 8 14.38 -8.28 0.28
N ARG A 9 14.24 -9.59 0.51
CA ARG A 9 15.32 -10.58 0.27
C ARG A 9 15.79 -10.68 -1.18
N LYS A 10 15.04 -10.12 -2.13
CA LYS A 10 15.44 -10.05 -3.54
C LYS A 10 16.37 -8.86 -3.85
N ILE A 11 16.55 -7.93 -2.93
CA ILE A 11 17.56 -6.85 -3.04
C ILE A 11 18.94 -7.51 -3.01
N GLU A 12 19.76 -7.27 -4.03
CA GLU A 12 21.09 -7.86 -4.18
C GLU A 12 22.08 -7.24 -3.19
N ASN A 13 22.07 -5.91 -3.06
CA ASN A 13 22.88 -5.17 -2.12
C ASN A 13 22.52 -5.55 -0.67
N GLU A 14 23.44 -6.25 -0.02
CA GLU A 14 23.23 -6.78 1.33
C GLU A 14 22.97 -5.70 2.37
N ILE A 15 23.72 -4.59 2.33
CA ILE A 15 23.56 -3.50 3.29
C ILE A 15 22.16 -2.88 3.15
N LEU A 16 21.74 -2.59 1.92
CA LEU A 16 20.41 -2.04 1.66
C LEU A 16 19.31 -3.02 2.05
N ARG A 17 19.48 -4.30 1.72
CA ARG A 17 18.55 -5.38 2.08
C ARG A 17 18.32 -5.43 3.58
N GLU A 18 19.39 -5.47 4.38
CA GLU A 18 19.29 -5.52 5.84
C GLU A 18 18.66 -4.23 6.41
N LYS A 19 18.99 -3.05 5.85
CA LYS A 19 18.34 -1.79 6.23
C LYS A 19 16.83 -1.83 5.97
N VAL A 20 16.40 -2.30 4.80
CA VAL A 20 14.98 -2.41 4.44
C VAL A 20 14.26 -3.41 5.35
N ILE A 21 14.84 -4.59 5.60
CA ILE A 21 14.27 -5.60 6.50
C ILE A 21 14.13 -5.04 7.93
N SER A 22 15.18 -4.40 8.44
CA SER A 22 15.15 -3.75 9.75
C SER A 22 14.07 -2.67 9.84
N PHE A 23 13.85 -1.89 8.77
CA PHE A 23 12.77 -0.88 8.73
C PHE A 23 11.38 -1.53 8.75
N ILE A 24 11.18 -2.62 7.99
CA ILE A 24 9.92 -3.38 8.02
C ILE A 24 9.63 -3.89 9.45
N GLU A 25 10.65 -4.42 10.13
CA GLU A 25 10.50 -4.99 11.48
C GLU A 25 10.31 -3.91 12.55
N ASN A 26 10.93 -2.75 12.40
CA ASN A 26 10.85 -1.64 13.34
C ASN A 26 10.62 -0.28 12.65
N PRO A 27 9.38 0.01 12.20
CA PRO A 27 8.99 1.25 11.53
C PRO A 27 8.67 2.38 12.52
N ALA A 28 9.23 2.35 13.73
CA ALA A 28 9.00 3.37 14.74
C ALA A 28 9.71 4.68 14.39
N SER A 29 9.10 5.82 14.72
CA SER A 29 9.79 7.10 14.65
C SER A 29 10.92 7.16 15.68
N THR A 30 12.04 7.75 15.30
CA THR A 30 13.18 8.04 16.18
C THR A 30 13.05 9.37 16.92
N HIS A 31 12.08 10.22 16.53
CA HIS A 31 11.82 11.50 17.17
C HIS A 31 11.00 11.33 18.46
N SER A 32 11.47 11.90 19.58
CA SER A 32 10.89 11.71 20.93
C SER A 32 9.46 12.24 21.11
N GLU A 33 9.06 13.21 20.29
CA GLU A 33 7.70 13.80 20.35
C GLU A 33 6.65 13.00 19.56
N ILE A 34 7.08 12.11 18.66
CA ILE A 34 6.16 11.32 17.83
C ILE A 34 5.79 10.07 18.62
N LYS A 35 4.52 10.00 19.02
CA LYS A 35 3.96 8.83 19.71
C LYS A 35 3.55 7.79 18.68
N GLU A 36 3.81 6.53 19.01
CA GLU A 36 3.31 5.41 18.23
C GLU A 36 1.78 5.37 18.30
N SER A 37 1.15 5.17 17.15
CA SER A 37 -0.30 5.19 17.02
C SER A 37 -1.00 3.90 17.49
N GLY A 38 -0.23 2.86 17.80
CA GLY A 38 -0.73 1.53 18.18
C GLY A 38 -1.18 0.66 17.00
N ILE A 39 -1.17 1.17 15.76
CA ILE A 39 -1.45 0.37 14.56
C ILE A 39 -0.15 -0.19 13.99
N SER A 40 -0.04 -1.52 13.93
CA SER A 40 1.08 -2.19 13.27
C SER A 40 0.92 -2.19 11.74
N ILE A 41 2.03 -2.28 10.99
CA ILE A 41 2.00 -2.49 9.52
C ILE A 41 1.09 -3.67 9.14
N LYS A 42 1.08 -4.74 9.94
CA LYS A 42 0.27 -5.93 9.68
C LYS A 42 -1.23 -5.63 9.62
N ASN A 43 -1.70 -4.72 10.46
CA ASN A 43 -3.12 -4.43 10.63
C ASN A 43 -3.52 -3.13 9.92
N SER A 44 -2.55 -2.35 9.43
CA SER A 44 -2.81 -1.04 8.86
C SER A 44 -3.53 -1.12 7.49
N PRO A 45 -4.51 -0.25 7.23
CA PRO A 45 -4.98 -0.01 5.87
C PRO A 45 -3.95 0.82 5.07
N ALA A 46 -4.01 0.79 3.74
CA ALA A 46 -3.21 1.72 2.93
C ALA A 46 -3.84 3.12 2.83
N SER A 47 -5.13 3.24 3.14
CA SER A 47 -5.85 4.53 3.22
C SER A 47 -7.05 4.42 4.14
N ILE A 48 -7.47 5.51 4.80
CA ILE A 48 -8.66 5.49 5.68
C ILE A 48 -9.97 5.36 4.87
N LYS A 49 -10.05 6.01 3.71
CA LYS A 49 -11.32 6.14 2.94
C LYS A 49 -11.26 5.58 1.53
N ARG A 50 -10.06 5.28 1.02
CA ARG A 50 -9.79 4.98 -0.39
C ARG A 50 -9.31 3.54 -0.56
N HIS A 51 -8.40 3.31 -1.49
CA HIS A 51 -7.80 2.03 -1.82
C HIS A 51 -7.26 1.34 -0.58
N HIS A 52 -7.42 0.02 -0.54
CA HIS A 52 -6.87 -0.83 0.50
C HIS A 52 -7.26 -0.36 1.92
N LYS A 53 -8.48 0.17 2.09
CA LYS A 53 -9.00 0.72 3.37
C LYS A 53 -9.41 -0.29 4.44
N TYR A 54 -8.81 -1.46 4.39
CA TYR A 54 -9.13 -2.60 5.24
C TYR A 54 -7.88 -3.11 5.94
N GLU A 55 -8.08 -3.88 7.01
CA GLU A 55 -6.97 -4.44 7.79
C GLU A 55 -6.02 -5.25 6.91
N GLY A 56 -4.72 -4.96 7.00
CA GLY A 56 -3.69 -5.59 6.18
C GLY A 56 -3.60 -5.07 4.74
N GLY A 57 -4.45 -4.11 4.37
CA GLY A 57 -4.46 -3.49 3.05
C GLY A 57 -3.13 -2.83 2.67
N LEU A 58 -2.41 -2.26 3.65
CA LEU A 58 -1.08 -1.67 3.41
C LEU A 58 -0.09 -2.70 2.85
N ILE A 59 -0.04 -3.91 3.43
CA ILE A 59 0.87 -4.96 2.97
C ILE A 59 0.51 -5.45 1.57
N GLU A 60 -0.78 -5.57 1.28
CA GLU A 60 -1.25 -5.96 -0.05
C GLU A 60 -0.84 -4.94 -1.10
N HIS A 61 -1.12 -3.67 -0.83
CA HIS A 61 -0.76 -2.52 -1.66
C HIS A 61 0.75 -2.48 -1.91
N THR A 62 1.58 -2.39 -0.87
CA THR A 62 3.04 -2.33 -0.99
C THR A 62 3.60 -3.52 -1.79
N ALA A 63 3.11 -4.73 -1.56
CA ALA A 63 3.57 -5.90 -2.31
C ALA A 63 3.13 -5.88 -3.79
N SER A 64 1.95 -5.31 -4.08
CA SER A 64 1.48 -5.08 -5.44
C SER A 64 2.36 -4.07 -6.16
N VAL A 65 2.68 -2.94 -5.52
CA VAL A 65 3.57 -1.90 -6.08
C VAL A 65 4.96 -2.46 -6.41
N VAL A 66 5.55 -3.29 -5.53
CA VAL A 66 6.82 -3.99 -5.83
C VAL A 66 6.67 -4.88 -7.07
N THR A 67 5.60 -5.69 -7.12
CA THR A 67 5.38 -6.65 -8.23
C THR A 67 5.17 -5.93 -9.56
N LEU A 68 4.33 -4.90 -9.57
CA LEU A 68 4.07 -4.06 -10.74
C LEU A 68 5.33 -3.35 -11.20
N SER A 69 6.11 -2.80 -10.27
CA SER A 69 7.37 -2.10 -10.58
C SER A 69 8.36 -3.01 -11.32
N LEU A 70 8.56 -4.23 -10.82
CA LEU A 70 9.44 -5.22 -11.47
C LEU A 70 8.90 -5.66 -12.84
N LYS A 71 7.57 -5.77 -12.99
CA LYS A 71 6.94 -6.15 -14.27
C LYS A 71 7.04 -5.04 -15.32
N ILE A 72 6.91 -3.78 -14.91
CA ILE A 72 7.15 -2.63 -15.79
C ILE A 72 8.62 -2.61 -16.23
N ALA A 73 9.56 -2.82 -15.30
CA ALA A 73 10.98 -2.87 -15.63
C ALA A 73 11.33 -4.00 -16.62
N GLU A 74 10.74 -5.18 -16.45
CA GLU A 74 10.87 -6.30 -17.38
C GLU A 74 10.38 -5.93 -18.80
N ALA A 75 9.21 -5.30 -18.91
CA ALA A 75 8.66 -4.87 -20.20
C ALA A 75 9.53 -3.79 -20.88
N LEU A 76 10.10 -2.85 -20.11
CA LEU A 76 11.01 -1.83 -20.64
C LEU A 76 12.33 -2.44 -21.14
N ARG A 77 12.84 -3.46 -20.44
CA ARG A 77 14.03 -4.20 -20.88
C ARG A 77 13.78 -4.93 -22.19
N GLU A 78 12.66 -5.62 -22.33
CA GLU A 78 12.30 -6.35 -23.55
C GLU A 78 12.08 -5.42 -24.75
N THR A 79 11.43 -4.29 -24.52
CA THR A 79 11.03 -3.38 -25.61
C THR A 79 12.14 -2.41 -26.01
N TYR A 80 12.89 -1.89 -25.02
CA TYR A 80 13.82 -0.78 -25.21
C TYR A 80 15.27 -1.09 -24.79
N GLY A 81 15.54 -2.26 -24.22
CA GLY A 81 16.88 -2.61 -23.70
C GLY A 81 17.29 -1.81 -22.47
N ILE A 82 16.36 -1.09 -21.83
CA ILE A 82 16.61 -0.33 -20.60
C ILE A 82 16.57 -1.29 -19.40
N ILE A 83 17.55 -1.19 -18.50
CA ILE A 83 17.64 -2.03 -17.30
C ILE A 83 17.53 -1.12 -16.06
N PRO A 84 16.32 -0.88 -15.54
CA PRO A 84 16.16 -0.16 -14.27
C PRO A 84 16.80 -0.90 -13.10
N ASP A 85 17.24 -0.14 -12.09
CA ASP A 85 17.83 -0.69 -10.87
C ASP A 85 16.78 -1.43 -10.03
N SER A 86 16.89 -2.76 -9.96
CA SER A 86 15.93 -3.61 -9.24
C SER A 86 15.99 -3.43 -7.72
N ASP A 87 17.16 -3.13 -7.16
CA ASP A 87 17.32 -2.89 -5.73
C ASP A 87 16.59 -1.60 -5.34
N LEU A 88 16.71 -0.57 -6.19
CA LEU A 88 16.03 0.71 -6.01
C LEU A 88 14.52 0.58 -6.18
N LEU A 89 14.06 -0.20 -7.17
CA LEU A 89 12.64 -0.50 -7.35
C LEU A 89 12.04 -1.23 -6.14
N ILE A 90 12.70 -2.28 -5.64
CA ILE A 90 12.19 -3.07 -4.52
C ILE A 90 12.23 -2.25 -3.23
N SER A 91 13.35 -1.60 -2.92
CA SER A 91 13.48 -0.81 -1.70
C SER A 91 12.54 0.41 -1.70
N GLY A 92 12.50 1.18 -2.79
CA GLY A 92 11.60 2.33 -2.93
C GLY A 92 10.13 1.94 -2.81
N ALA A 93 9.70 0.91 -3.54
CA ALA A 93 8.33 0.41 -3.48
C ALA A 93 7.98 -0.20 -2.12
N ILE A 94 8.92 -0.81 -1.39
CA ILE A 94 8.65 -1.29 -0.04
C ILE A 94 8.45 -0.13 0.92
N LEU A 95 9.32 0.88 0.87
CA LEU A 95 9.40 1.91 1.91
C LEU A 95 8.37 3.04 1.76
N HIS A 96 7.89 3.32 0.55
CA HIS A 96 7.14 4.55 0.22
C HIS A 96 6.00 4.90 1.20
N ASP A 97 5.32 3.89 1.73
CA ASP A 97 4.13 4.03 2.56
C ASP A 97 4.23 3.40 3.97
N LEU A 98 5.39 2.87 4.38
CA LEU A 98 5.48 2.10 5.63
C LEU A 98 5.25 2.93 6.89
N MET A 99 5.30 4.27 6.80
CA MET A 99 5.02 5.16 7.91
C MET A 99 3.54 5.56 8.02
N LYS A 100 2.67 5.16 7.08
CA LYS A 100 1.21 5.38 7.17
C LYS A 100 0.58 4.98 8.51
N PRO A 101 0.95 3.83 9.14
CA PRO A 101 0.38 3.46 10.42
C PRO A 101 0.57 4.53 11.50
N GLN A 102 1.68 5.27 11.49
CA GLN A 102 1.95 6.34 12.47
C GLN A 102 0.98 7.53 12.39
N ASN A 103 0.21 7.64 11.30
CA ASN A 103 -0.81 8.67 11.12
C ASN A 103 -2.24 8.16 11.30
N TYR A 104 -2.42 6.88 11.67
CA TYR A 104 -3.73 6.26 11.79
C TYR A 104 -3.98 5.78 13.21
N GLN A 105 -5.22 5.84 13.65
CA GLN A 105 -5.70 5.29 14.92
C GLN A 105 -6.98 4.49 14.70
N THR A 106 -7.45 3.81 15.74
CA THR A 106 -8.76 3.16 15.73
C THR A 106 -9.72 3.95 16.59
N ASN A 107 -10.85 4.37 16.02
CA ASN A 107 -11.95 5.05 16.70
C ASN A 107 -13.25 4.27 16.45
N ASN A 108 -13.92 3.83 17.51
CA ASN A 108 -15.14 2.99 17.43
C ASN A 108 -14.97 1.79 16.47
N GLU A 109 -13.86 1.06 16.62
CA GLU A 109 -13.51 -0.11 15.78
C GLU A 109 -13.27 0.18 14.30
N LYS A 110 -13.19 1.46 13.91
CA LYS A 110 -12.89 1.91 12.55
C LYS A 110 -11.56 2.63 12.49
N PHE A 111 -10.83 2.46 11.38
CA PHE A 111 -9.64 3.24 11.13
C PHE A 111 -9.99 4.71 10.94
N ASP A 112 -9.19 5.58 11.55
CA ASP A 112 -9.29 7.03 11.45
C ASP A 112 -7.89 7.64 11.45
N HIS A 113 -7.77 8.93 11.16
CA HIS A 113 -6.52 9.65 11.34
C HIS A 113 -6.29 9.99 12.82
N VAL A 114 -5.03 10.00 13.26
CA VAL A 114 -4.67 10.56 14.57
C VAL A 114 -5.10 12.03 14.64
N SER A 115 -5.70 12.43 15.78
CA SER A 115 -6.24 13.77 15.96
C SER A 115 -5.18 14.84 16.21
N ASP A 116 -4.08 14.44 16.88
CA ASP A 116 -2.91 15.29 17.12
C ASP A 116 -1.87 15.01 16.03
N SER A 117 -1.30 16.07 15.46
CA SER A 117 -0.49 15.99 14.24
C SER A 117 0.87 15.34 14.49
N ASN A 118 1.00 14.04 14.20
CA ASN A 118 2.28 13.49 13.75
C ASN A 118 2.64 14.11 12.40
N LEU A 119 3.94 14.13 12.06
CA LEU A 119 4.36 14.43 10.69
C LEU A 119 3.61 13.52 9.72
N GLU A 120 3.17 14.09 8.61
CA GLU A 120 2.54 13.36 7.52
C GLU A 120 3.44 12.20 7.05
N HIS A 121 2.87 11.05 6.68
CA HIS A 121 3.60 9.78 6.51
C HIS A 121 4.79 9.87 5.56
N LEU A 122 4.68 10.58 4.43
CA LEU A 122 5.79 10.75 3.50
C LEU A 122 6.90 11.59 4.14
N THR A 123 6.56 12.72 4.75
CA THR A 123 7.52 13.58 5.46
C THR A 123 8.24 12.82 6.57
N LEU A 124 7.50 12.02 7.33
CA LEU A 124 8.03 11.18 8.40
C LEU A 124 8.93 10.07 7.84
N CYS A 125 8.52 9.41 6.75
CA CYS A 125 9.31 8.37 6.09
C CYS A 125 10.64 8.91 5.60
N VAL A 126 10.63 10.02 4.85
CA VAL A 126 11.86 10.66 4.35
C VAL A 126 12.79 11.05 5.50
N SER A 127 12.24 11.59 6.59
CA SER A 127 13.01 11.97 7.78
C SER A 127 13.68 10.76 8.44
N GLU A 128 12.95 9.65 8.59
CA GLU A 128 13.48 8.41 9.15
C GLU A 128 14.52 7.76 8.25
N LEU A 129 14.30 7.73 6.93
CA LEU A 129 15.28 7.19 5.98
C LEU A 129 16.58 8.00 6.02
N TYR A 130 16.49 9.33 6.07
CA TYR A 130 17.66 10.21 6.21
C TYR A 130 18.38 9.97 7.54
N LYS A 131 17.64 9.90 8.66
CA LYS A 131 18.20 9.66 10.00
C LYS A 131 18.88 8.29 10.12
N ARG A 132 18.34 7.27 9.45
CA ARG A 132 18.86 5.89 9.42
C ARG A 132 19.90 5.67 8.31
N ASP A 133 20.37 6.76 7.69
CA ASP A 133 21.46 6.77 6.70
C ASP A 133 21.17 5.89 5.47
N PHE A 134 19.91 5.85 5.01
CA PHE A 134 19.60 5.17 3.76
C PHE A 134 20.30 5.83 2.57
N PRO A 135 20.63 5.07 1.51
CA PRO A 135 21.19 5.64 0.28
C PRO A 135 20.30 6.76 -0.28
N LEU A 136 20.92 7.87 -0.70
CA LEU A 136 20.20 9.07 -1.17
C LEU A 136 19.25 8.80 -2.34
N ASN A 137 19.60 7.88 -3.23
CA ASN A 137 18.73 7.47 -4.35
C ASN A 137 17.43 6.82 -3.84
N VAL A 138 17.49 5.99 -2.79
CA VAL A 138 16.29 5.40 -2.15
C VAL A 138 15.41 6.51 -1.55
N ILE A 139 16.04 7.45 -0.85
CA ILE A 139 15.33 8.60 -0.26
C ILE A 139 14.63 9.43 -1.33
N LYS A 140 15.31 9.73 -2.45
CA LYS A 140 14.74 10.50 -3.57
C LYS A 140 13.55 9.80 -4.21
N VAL A 141 13.66 8.49 -4.44
CA VAL A 141 12.57 7.69 -5.00
C VAL A 141 11.35 7.70 -4.08
N VAL A 142 11.55 7.50 -2.78
CA VAL A 142 10.47 7.58 -1.79
C VAL A 142 9.88 8.99 -1.74
N ALA A 143 10.71 10.03 -1.68
CA ALA A 143 10.28 11.43 -1.60
C ALA A 143 9.42 11.88 -2.79
N SER A 144 9.65 11.29 -3.97
CA SER A 144 9.02 11.70 -5.23
C SER A 144 7.88 10.81 -5.70
N HIS A 145 7.57 9.71 -4.99
CA HIS A 145 6.64 8.69 -5.47
C HIS A 145 5.20 9.20 -5.72
N HIS A 146 4.77 10.28 -5.05
CA HIS A 146 3.47 10.92 -5.30
C HIS A 146 3.40 11.75 -6.60
N GLY A 147 4.51 11.91 -7.34
CA GLY A 147 4.49 12.58 -8.63
C GLY A 147 4.15 14.07 -8.52
N GLU A 148 3.25 14.51 -9.39
CA GLU A 148 2.73 15.89 -9.42
C GLU A 148 1.96 16.29 -8.15
N HIS A 149 1.53 15.32 -7.33
CA HIS A 149 0.85 15.55 -6.06
C HIS A 149 1.82 15.55 -4.87
N GLY A 150 3.10 15.24 -5.10
CA GLY A 150 4.16 15.26 -4.10
C GLY A 150 4.89 16.60 -4.03
N PRO A 151 5.73 16.80 -2.99
CA PRO A 151 6.55 18.01 -2.87
C PRO A 151 7.65 18.09 -3.93
N VAL A 152 8.01 16.96 -4.55
CA VAL A 152 9.02 16.83 -5.60
C VAL A 152 8.55 15.82 -6.65
N SER A 153 8.89 16.07 -7.90
CA SER A 153 8.57 15.16 -9.01
C SER A 153 9.64 14.06 -9.17
N PRO A 154 9.27 12.86 -9.67
CA PRO A 154 10.22 11.81 -10.02
C PRO A 154 11.29 12.30 -10.99
N ASP A 155 12.56 12.06 -10.64
CA ASP A 155 13.73 12.45 -11.44
C ASP A 155 14.50 11.25 -12.03
N SER A 156 14.00 10.01 -11.83
CA SER A 156 14.57 8.78 -12.39
C SER A 156 13.50 7.86 -12.98
N ILE A 157 13.94 6.89 -13.80
CA ILE A 157 13.05 5.86 -14.38
C ILE A 157 12.41 5.04 -13.25
N GLU A 158 13.17 4.67 -12.23
CA GLU A 158 12.69 3.90 -11.08
C GLU A 158 11.64 4.68 -10.28
N ALA A 159 11.85 5.97 -10.05
CA ALA A 159 10.88 6.83 -9.39
C ALA A 159 9.58 6.93 -10.19
N TRP A 160 9.66 7.09 -11.52
CA TRP A 160 8.48 7.09 -12.40
C TRP A 160 7.76 5.73 -12.40
N ILE A 161 8.50 4.62 -12.44
CA ILE A 161 7.93 3.27 -12.37
C ILE A 161 7.13 3.09 -11.08
N ILE A 162 7.72 3.45 -9.93
CA ILE A 162 7.05 3.31 -8.63
C ILE A 162 5.83 4.21 -8.55
N HIS A 163 5.94 5.47 -9.00
CA HIS A 163 4.80 6.39 -9.09
C HIS A 163 3.64 5.79 -9.88
N TYR A 164 3.89 5.25 -11.07
CA TYR A 164 2.83 4.66 -11.88
C TYR A 164 2.30 3.35 -11.30
N ALA A 165 3.17 2.52 -10.71
CA ALA A 165 2.77 1.28 -10.06
C ALA A 165 1.83 1.54 -8.86
N ASP A 166 2.16 2.51 -8.01
CA ASP A 166 1.31 3.01 -6.91
C ASP A 166 -0.06 3.45 -7.45
N ASN A 167 -0.07 4.35 -8.44
CA ASN A 167 -1.30 4.88 -9.01
C ASN A 167 -2.19 3.82 -9.68
N ILE A 168 -1.61 2.85 -10.39
CA ILE A 168 -2.36 1.77 -11.03
C ILE A 168 -3.07 0.92 -9.97
N ASP A 169 -2.34 0.49 -8.94
CA ASP A 169 -2.88 -0.33 -7.86
C ASP A 169 -3.97 0.42 -7.08
N ALA A 170 -3.65 1.64 -6.64
CA ALA A 170 -4.57 2.50 -5.90
C ALA A 170 -5.86 2.79 -6.71
N SER A 171 -5.73 3.11 -8.00
CA SER A 171 -6.90 3.44 -8.84
C SER A 171 -7.83 2.25 -9.05
N LEU A 172 -7.28 1.07 -9.33
CA LEU A 172 -8.07 -0.15 -9.50
C LEU A 172 -8.78 -0.55 -8.20
N ASN A 173 -8.06 -0.49 -7.08
CA ASN A 173 -8.62 -0.83 -5.78
C ASN A 173 -9.66 0.21 -5.32
N ASP A 174 -9.48 1.50 -5.63
CA ASP A 174 -10.48 2.55 -5.37
C ASP A 174 -11.84 2.24 -6.02
N ILE A 175 -11.83 1.80 -7.28
CA ILE A 175 -13.06 1.39 -7.99
C ILE A 175 -13.69 0.19 -7.27
N ALA A 176 -12.85 -0.77 -6.89
CA ALA A 176 -13.28 -2.01 -6.26
C ALA A 176 -13.88 -1.77 -4.87
N VAL A 177 -13.28 -0.93 -4.04
CA VAL A 177 -13.78 -0.50 -2.73
C VAL A 177 -15.15 0.16 -2.87
N LYS A 178 -15.34 1.05 -3.86
CA LYS A 178 -16.65 1.68 -4.11
C LYS A 178 -17.73 0.66 -4.48
N ILE A 179 -17.36 -0.41 -5.18
CA ILE A 179 -18.29 -1.51 -5.48
C ILE A 179 -18.70 -2.24 -4.21
N CYS A 180 -17.74 -2.60 -3.35
CA CYS A 180 -18.01 -3.24 -2.07
C CYS A 180 -18.87 -2.36 -1.17
N GLN A 181 -18.55 -1.07 -1.04
CA GLN A 181 -19.35 -0.09 -0.27
C GLN A 181 -20.80 -0.01 -0.77
N ALA A 182 -21.01 -0.03 -2.08
CA ALA A 182 -22.35 -0.04 -2.64
C ALA A 182 -23.12 -1.33 -2.30
N ARG A 183 -22.45 -2.49 -2.25
CA ARG A 183 -23.07 -3.76 -1.83
C ARG A 183 -23.34 -3.80 -0.33
N ALA A 184 -22.40 -3.34 0.49
CA ALA A 184 -22.56 -3.25 1.94
C ALA A 184 -23.79 -2.42 2.32
N ARG A 185 -23.97 -1.24 1.69
CA ARG A 185 -25.18 -0.41 1.86
C ARG A 185 -26.47 -1.11 1.44
N GLU A 186 -26.45 -1.85 0.32
CA GLU A 186 -27.63 -2.61 -0.13
C GLU A 186 -27.99 -3.75 0.82
N PHE A 187 -27.01 -4.32 1.53
CA PHE A 187 -27.22 -5.40 2.50
C PHE A 187 -27.42 -4.90 3.95
N GLY A 188 -27.29 -3.60 4.21
CA GLY A 188 -27.39 -3.05 5.56
C GLY A 188 -26.24 -3.46 6.49
N ILE A 189 -25.07 -3.78 5.94
CA ILE A 189 -23.87 -4.21 6.70
C ILE A 189 -22.74 -3.19 6.60
N ASP A 190 -21.75 -3.30 7.48
CA ASP A 190 -20.50 -2.57 7.36
C ASP A 190 -19.62 -3.15 6.23
N ASP A 191 -18.93 -2.29 5.47
CA ASP A 191 -18.13 -2.73 4.32
C ASP A 191 -16.93 -3.61 4.74
N SER A 192 -16.46 -3.48 5.99
CA SER A 192 -15.45 -4.38 6.56
C SER A 192 -15.86 -5.86 6.58
N ALA A 193 -17.15 -6.17 6.66
CA ALA A 193 -17.64 -7.55 6.60
C ALA A 193 -17.31 -8.20 5.25
N ILE A 194 -17.42 -7.44 4.16
CA ILE A 194 -17.06 -7.90 2.81
C ILE A 194 -15.55 -8.15 2.74
N TYR A 195 -14.73 -7.19 3.21
CA TYR A 195 -13.27 -7.27 3.08
C TYR A 195 -12.66 -8.46 3.84
N LYS A 196 -13.30 -8.92 4.92
CA LYS A 196 -12.90 -10.12 5.67
C LYS A 196 -13.09 -11.43 4.89
N LYS A 197 -13.95 -11.43 3.89
CA LYS A 197 -14.31 -12.62 3.09
C LYS A 197 -13.73 -12.58 1.68
N VAL A 198 -13.72 -11.40 1.07
CA VAL A 198 -13.40 -11.22 -0.35
C VAL A 198 -12.59 -9.94 -0.52
N THR A 199 -11.46 -10.03 -1.22
CA THR A 199 -10.68 -8.82 -1.57
C THR A 199 -11.49 -7.94 -2.52
N PRO A 200 -11.43 -6.60 -2.42
CA PRO A 200 -12.21 -5.72 -3.29
C PRO A 200 -12.00 -6.02 -4.77
N LEU A 201 -10.76 -6.21 -5.21
CA LEU A 201 -10.45 -6.51 -6.62
C LEU A 201 -11.11 -7.80 -7.11
N LYS A 202 -11.27 -8.82 -6.25
CA LYS A 202 -11.99 -10.05 -6.62
C LYS A 202 -13.49 -9.79 -6.79
N ALA A 203 -14.08 -8.98 -5.91
CA ALA A 203 -15.46 -8.54 -6.06
C ALA A 203 -15.66 -7.71 -7.35
N TYR A 204 -14.69 -6.85 -7.69
CA TYR A 204 -14.71 -6.08 -8.92
C TYR A 204 -14.57 -6.96 -10.17
N GLU A 205 -13.64 -7.92 -10.18
CA GLU A 205 -13.49 -8.89 -11.26
C GLU A 205 -14.81 -9.64 -11.50
N MET A 206 -15.43 -10.15 -10.42
CA MET A 206 -16.69 -10.86 -10.52
C MET A 206 -17.81 -9.98 -11.05
N ARG A 207 -17.94 -8.74 -10.58
CA ARG A 207 -18.91 -7.79 -11.13
C ARG A 207 -18.70 -7.57 -12.64
N SER A 208 -17.44 -7.44 -13.06
CA SER A 208 -17.10 -7.12 -14.44
C SER A 208 -17.37 -8.30 -15.38
N LYS A 209 -17.12 -9.53 -14.93
CA LYS A 209 -17.33 -10.74 -15.74
C LYS A 209 -18.76 -11.28 -15.70
N SER A 210 -19.40 -11.21 -14.53
CA SER A 210 -20.63 -11.93 -14.24
C SER A 210 -21.83 -11.01 -13.98
N GLY A 211 -21.62 -9.69 -13.94
CA GLY A 211 -22.67 -8.71 -13.69
C GLY A 211 -22.96 -8.46 -12.21
N LYS A 212 -23.86 -7.51 -11.96
CA LYS A 212 -24.20 -7.03 -10.61
C LYS A 212 -24.91 -8.10 -9.78
N ASP A 213 -25.86 -8.84 -10.36
CA ASP A 213 -26.73 -9.74 -9.60
C ASP A 213 -25.98 -11.00 -9.15
N LYS A 214 -25.16 -11.59 -10.03
CA LYS A 214 -24.28 -12.70 -9.65
C LYS A 214 -23.29 -12.32 -8.56
N LEU A 215 -22.74 -11.09 -8.58
CA LEU A 215 -21.91 -10.62 -7.47
C LEU A 215 -22.71 -10.58 -6.16
N LYS A 216 -23.97 -10.18 -6.19
CA LYS A 216 -24.80 -10.14 -4.97
C LYS A 216 -25.03 -11.53 -4.41
N GLU A 217 -25.44 -12.47 -5.25
CA GLU A 217 -25.65 -13.87 -4.87
C GLU A 217 -24.39 -14.44 -4.20
N PHE A 218 -23.23 -14.26 -4.85
CA PHE A 218 -21.95 -14.67 -4.31
C PHE A 218 -21.61 -14.01 -2.98
N LEU A 219 -21.78 -12.70 -2.85
CA LEU A 219 -21.48 -12.02 -1.59
C LEU A 219 -22.44 -12.44 -0.47
N LYS A 220 -23.73 -12.64 -0.77
CA LYS A 220 -24.69 -13.17 0.22
C LYS A 220 -24.27 -14.56 0.70
N GLU A 221 -23.85 -15.43 -0.21
CA GLU A 221 -23.33 -16.76 0.14
C GLU A 221 -22.08 -16.67 1.03
N GLN A 222 -21.09 -15.85 0.64
CA GLN A 222 -19.84 -15.68 1.41
C GLN A 222 -20.06 -15.04 2.80
N LEU A 223 -21.12 -14.24 2.93
CA LEU A 223 -21.48 -13.53 4.16
C LEU A 223 -22.55 -14.27 4.97
N GLU A 224 -23.04 -15.43 4.49
CA GLU A 224 -24.10 -16.22 5.11
C GLU A 224 -25.38 -15.39 5.36
N ILE A 225 -25.69 -14.46 4.44
CA ILE A 225 -26.91 -13.65 4.50
C ILE A 225 -28.07 -14.48 3.94
N THR A 226 -28.96 -14.94 4.82
CA THR A 226 -30.21 -15.61 4.43
C THR A 226 -31.17 -14.60 3.79
N GLU A 227 -31.79 -14.97 2.68
CA GLU A 227 -32.92 -14.22 2.13
C GLU A 227 -34.15 -14.47 3.02
N GLU A 228 -34.75 -13.40 3.56
CA GLU A 228 -36.09 -13.44 4.15
C GLU A 228 -37.17 -13.65 3.08
#